data_AF-A0A4R4X0V6-F1
#
_entry.id   AF-A0A4R4X0V6-F1
#
_cell.length_a   1.000
_cell.length_b   1.000
_cell.length_c   1.000
_cell.angle_alpha   90.00
_cell.angle_beta   90.00
_cell.angle_gamma   90.00
#
_symmetry.space_group_name_H-M   'P 1'
#
loop_
_entity.id
_entity.type
_entity.pdbx_description
1 polymer ?
#
loop_
_entity_poly.entity_id
_entity_poly.type
_entity_poly.pdbx_seq_one_letter_code
_entity_poly.pdbx_strand_id
1 'polypeptide(L)'
;MNETTFGLLRDVAERLERAIRSRDCPAIVVLEGQRRLVLSDYDYLRDDQTAHAFEDRAGGHGQRIDATRFVFAVPQVWVVTPGQVAARAVSNHPLRPGEQEAITWLSFDVNDGVDYGRVPYARRPNGEPIFDEPEIFTVEVWPKEQMPGFRLLRFLMASDGDSASG
;
A
#
# COMPACT_ATOMS: atom_id res chain seq x y z
N MET A 1 -1.33 -14.07 -5.36
CA MET A 1 -0.17 -13.35 -5.92
C MET A 1 0.79 -14.24 -6.73
N ASN A 2 1.03 -13.92 -8.00
CA ASN A 2 2.11 -14.49 -8.82
C ASN A 2 3.51 -13.89 -8.50
N GLU A 3 4.55 -14.52 -9.03
CA GLU A 3 5.95 -14.12 -8.83
C GLU A 3 6.27 -12.69 -9.30
N THR A 4 5.60 -12.20 -10.35
CA THR A 4 5.86 -10.85 -10.87
C THR A 4 5.32 -9.79 -9.92
N THR A 5 4.08 -9.96 -9.44
CA THR A 5 3.46 -9.10 -8.43
C THR A 5 4.25 -9.15 -7.11
N PHE A 6 4.73 -10.33 -6.71
CA PHE A 6 5.59 -10.46 -5.54
C PHE A 6 6.94 -9.72 -5.73
N GLY A 7 7.51 -9.75 -6.94
CA GLY A 7 8.68 -8.96 -7.29
C GLY A 7 8.46 -7.45 -7.15
N LEU A 8 7.29 -6.94 -7.55
CA LEU A 8 6.91 -5.53 -7.33
C LEU A 8 6.74 -5.21 -5.85
N LEU A 9 6.12 -6.10 -5.08
CA LEU A 9 5.95 -5.93 -3.63
C LEU A 9 7.29 -5.78 -2.94
N ARG A 10 8.25 -6.65 -3.26
CA ARG A 10 9.59 -6.56 -2.71
C ARG A 10 10.30 -5.25 -3.08
N ASP A 11 10.22 -4.81 -4.33
CA ASP A 11 10.80 -3.51 -4.76
C ASP A 11 10.19 -2.33 -3.97
N VAL A 12 8.86 -2.31 -3.82
CA VAL A 12 8.16 -1.28 -3.03
C VAL A 12 8.54 -1.33 -1.55
N ALA A 13 8.56 -2.52 -0.96
CA ALA A 13 8.96 -2.71 0.44
C ALA A 13 10.39 -2.22 0.66
N GLU A 14 11.36 -2.68 -0.14
CA GLU A 14 12.77 -2.26 -0.04
C GLU A 14 12.96 -0.74 -0.18
N ARG A 15 12.13 -0.05 -0.97
CA ARG A 15 12.13 1.42 -1.06
C ARG A 15 11.61 2.06 0.20
N LEU A 16 10.50 1.56 0.75
CA LEU A 16 9.94 2.05 2.00
C LEU A 16 10.85 1.78 3.18
N GLU A 17 11.49 0.62 3.26
CA GLU A 17 12.46 0.34 4.31
C GLU A 17 13.62 1.34 4.30
N ARG A 18 14.12 1.69 3.10
CA ARG A 18 15.16 2.72 2.94
C ARG A 18 14.66 4.11 3.38
N ALA A 19 13.43 4.46 3.04
CA ALA A 19 12.80 5.70 3.49
C ALA A 19 12.65 5.74 5.03
N ILE A 20 12.13 4.67 5.63
CA ILE A 20 11.92 4.55 7.09
C ILE A 20 13.26 4.61 7.84
N ARG A 21 14.31 3.97 7.33
CA ARG A 21 15.68 4.10 7.87
C ARG A 21 16.18 5.55 7.82
N SER A 22 15.77 6.30 6.80
CA SER A 22 16.06 7.73 6.63
C SER A 22 15.10 8.64 7.42
N ARG A 23 14.18 8.07 8.21
CA ARG A 23 13.12 8.74 8.99
C ARG A 23 12.01 9.38 8.15
N ASP A 24 11.87 8.93 6.91
CA ASP A 24 10.76 9.30 6.03
C ASP A 24 9.71 8.19 6.01
N CYS A 25 8.43 8.56 5.83
CA CYS A 25 7.32 7.60 5.78
C CYS A 25 6.32 7.92 4.65
N PRO A 26 6.77 7.98 3.37
CA PRO A 26 5.86 8.25 2.26
C PRO A 26 4.94 7.05 2.00
N ALA A 27 3.81 7.27 1.35
CA ALA A 27 3.17 6.23 0.55
C ALA A 27 3.94 6.08 -0.77
N ILE A 28 4.06 4.84 -1.26
CA ILE A 28 4.68 4.52 -2.55
C ILE A 28 3.73 3.61 -3.33
N VAL A 29 3.56 3.90 -4.62
CA VAL A 29 2.90 3.01 -5.56
C VAL A 29 3.80 2.73 -6.75
N VAL A 30 3.89 1.46 -7.12
CA VAL A 30 4.48 1.02 -8.39
C VAL A 30 3.34 0.56 -9.29
N LEU A 31 3.22 1.20 -10.46
CA LEU A 31 2.27 0.85 -11.51
C LEU A 31 3.03 0.15 -12.64
N GLU A 32 2.48 -0.94 -13.16
CA GLU A 32 3.06 -1.71 -14.25
C GLU A 32 2.02 -1.94 -15.37
N GLY A 33 2.38 -1.53 -16.58
CA GLY A 33 1.62 -1.64 -17.82
C GLY A 33 2.56 -1.54 -19.01
N GLN A 34 2.26 -0.69 -19.98
CA GLN A 34 3.17 -0.37 -21.11
C GLN A 34 4.58 0.08 -20.66
N ARG A 35 4.66 0.70 -19.47
CA ARG A 35 5.91 1.03 -18.79
C ARG A 35 5.71 0.96 -17.28
N ARG A 36 6.80 0.82 -16.52
CA ARG A 36 6.77 0.91 -15.06
C ARG A 36 6.84 2.36 -14.60
N LEU A 37 5.97 2.76 -13.67
CA LEU A 37 6.01 4.05 -13.00
C LEU A 37 6.09 3.85 -11.49
N VAL A 38 6.85 4.70 -10.80
CA VAL A 38 6.93 4.74 -9.33
C VAL A 38 6.54 6.13 -8.88
N LEU A 39 5.53 6.23 -8.02
CA LEU A 39 5.05 7.49 -7.45
C LEU A 39 5.15 7.42 -5.93
N SER A 40 5.45 8.54 -5.29
CA SER A 40 5.50 8.64 -3.83
C SER A 40 4.85 9.92 -3.32
N ASP A 41 4.28 9.88 -2.12
CA ASP A 41 3.66 11.04 -1.47
C ASP A 41 3.94 11.00 0.04
N TYR A 42 4.55 12.06 0.57
CA TYR A 42 4.96 12.16 1.97
C TYR A 42 3.84 12.66 2.89
N ASP A 43 2.81 13.28 2.33
CA ASP A 43 1.67 13.82 3.07
C ASP A 43 0.48 12.85 3.07
N TYR A 44 0.61 11.66 2.45
CA TYR A 44 -0.47 10.70 2.28
C TYR A 44 -1.27 10.39 3.55
N LEU A 45 -0.59 10.27 4.70
CA LEU A 45 -1.24 9.95 5.98
C LEU A 45 -1.73 11.20 6.76
N ARG A 46 -1.63 12.39 6.18
CA ARG A 46 -2.03 13.65 6.83
C ARG A 46 -3.54 13.72 7.04
N ASP A 47 -4.29 13.42 5.98
CA ASP A 47 -5.75 13.48 5.94
C ASP A 47 -6.29 12.73 4.70
N ASP A 48 -7.58 12.38 4.73
CA ASP A 48 -8.24 11.63 3.64
C ASP A 48 -8.20 12.38 2.30
N GLN A 49 -8.28 13.71 2.33
CA GLN A 49 -8.24 14.52 1.11
C GLN A 49 -6.89 14.35 0.38
N THR A 50 -5.81 14.33 1.14
CA THR A 50 -4.44 14.16 0.62
C THR A 50 -4.23 12.74 0.11
N ALA A 51 -4.70 11.74 0.84
CA ALA A 51 -4.69 10.35 0.42
C ALA A 51 -5.44 10.15 -0.92
N HIS A 52 -6.67 10.66 -1.01
CA HIS A 52 -7.48 10.59 -2.23
C HIS A 52 -6.82 11.29 -3.40
N ALA A 53 -6.27 12.49 -3.18
CA ALA A 53 -5.58 13.22 -4.24
C ALA A 53 -4.37 12.46 -4.79
N PHE A 54 -3.62 11.74 -3.95
CA PHE A 54 -2.53 10.90 -4.40
C PHE A 54 -3.02 9.68 -5.21
N GLU A 55 -4.03 8.98 -4.70
CA GLU A 55 -4.60 7.81 -5.39
C GLU A 55 -5.26 8.16 -6.72
N ASP A 56 -5.96 9.30 -6.81
CA ASP A 56 -6.54 9.80 -8.07
C ASP A 56 -5.44 10.13 -9.10
N ARG A 57 -4.34 10.78 -8.66
CA ARG A 57 -3.18 11.03 -9.54
C ARG A 57 -2.56 9.72 -10.01
N ALA A 58 -2.35 8.75 -9.12
CA ALA A 58 -1.81 7.45 -9.45
C ALA A 58 -2.72 6.70 -10.44
N GLY A 59 -4.04 6.74 -10.24
CA GLY A 59 -5.02 6.16 -11.15
C GLY A 59 -4.94 6.78 -12.54
N GLY A 60 -4.92 8.11 -12.61
CA GLY A 60 -4.75 8.83 -13.87
C GLY A 60 -3.41 8.53 -14.57
N HIS A 61 -2.35 8.23 -13.81
CA HIS A 61 -1.10 7.73 -14.39
C HIS A 61 -1.24 6.29 -14.89
N GLY A 62 -1.92 5.42 -14.14
CA GLY A 62 -2.16 4.02 -14.48
C GLY A 62 -2.93 3.87 -15.79
N GLN A 63 -4.03 4.62 -15.97
CA GLN A 63 -4.78 4.63 -17.23
C GLN A 63 -3.92 5.08 -18.42
N ARG A 64 -3.07 6.09 -18.26
CA ARG A 64 -2.19 6.59 -19.32
C ARG A 64 -1.13 5.58 -19.79
N ILE A 65 -0.89 4.52 -19.04
CA ILE A 65 0.09 3.49 -19.37
C ILE A 65 -0.54 2.10 -19.50
N ASP A 66 -1.87 2.01 -19.57
CA ASP A 66 -2.61 0.74 -19.51
C ASP A 66 -2.10 -0.19 -18.40
N ALA A 67 -2.04 0.34 -17.16
CA ALA A 67 -1.55 -0.42 -16.02
C ALA A 67 -2.42 -1.66 -15.77
N THR A 68 -1.82 -2.84 -15.87
CA THR A 68 -2.47 -4.13 -15.60
C THR A 68 -2.17 -4.64 -14.20
N ARG A 69 -1.21 -4.02 -13.51
CA ARG A 69 -0.76 -4.40 -12.18
C ARG A 69 -0.31 -3.18 -11.39
N PHE A 70 -0.52 -3.22 -10.07
CA PHE A 70 0.15 -2.29 -9.16
C PHE A 70 0.45 -2.92 -7.81
N VAL A 71 1.40 -2.32 -7.10
CA VAL A 71 1.56 -2.48 -5.65
C VAL A 71 1.58 -1.10 -5.03
N PHE A 72 0.69 -0.88 -4.07
CA PHE A 72 0.60 0.31 -3.23
C PHE A 72 1.05 -0.07 -1.82
N ALA A 73 1.92 0.74 -1.21
CA ALA A 73 2.32 0.52 0.17
C ALA A 73 2.53 1.81 0.95
N VAL A 74 2.28 1.76 2.25
CA VAL A 74 2.39 2.90 3.16
C VAL A 74 2.80 2.45 4.57
N PRO A 75 3.76 3.12 5.22
CA PRO A 75 4.09 2.85 6.62
C PRO A 75 2.95 3.28 7.55
N GLN A 76 2.44 2.38 8.39
CA GLN A 76 1.39 2.66 9.36
C GLN A 76 1.68 1.97 10.71
N VAL A 77 0.99 2.40 11.75
CA VAL A 77 0.88 1.63 12.99
C VAL A 77 -0.44 0.90 12.99
N TRP A 78 -0.38 -0.43 13.00
CA TRP A 78 -1.53 -1.30 13.15
C TRP A 78 -1.91 -1.41 14.62
N VAL A 79 -3.20 -1.31 14.90
CA VAL A 79 -3.80 -1.59 16.21
C VAL A 79 -4.63 -2.85 16.03
N VAL A 80 -4.11 -3.96 16.54
CA VAL A 80 -4.78 -5.26 16.41
C VAL A 80 -5.60 -5.51 17.67
N THR A 81 -6.91 -5.58 17.50
CA THR A 81 -7.87 -5.92 18.56
C THR A 81 -8.64 -7.18 18.17
N PRO A 82 -9.24 -7.93 19.12
CA PRO A 82 -10.05 -9.10 18.79
C PRO A 82 -11.16 -8.72 17.80
N GLY A 83 -11.07 -9.22 16.56
CA GLY A 83 -12.05 -8.99 15.49
C GLY A 83 -11.87 -7.72 14.65
N GLN A 84 -10.89 -6.86 14.95
CA GLN A 84 -10.66 -5.63 14.16
C GLN A 84 -9.18 -5.25 14.09
N VAL A 85 -8.74 -4.92 12.88
CA VAL A 85 -7.49 -4.20 12.63
C VAL A 85 -7.85 -2.75 12.31
N ALA A 86 -7.30 -1.82 13.08
CA ALA A 86 -7.28 -0.40 12.73
C ALA A 86 -5.85 0.01 12.38
N ALA A 87 -5.70 1.06 11.59
CA ALA A 87 -4.39 1.61 11.26
C ALA A 87 -4.37 3.12 11.54
N ARG A 88 -3.23 3.63 12.00
CA ARG A 88 -2.98 5.06 12.17
C ARG A 88 -1.64 5.45 11.58
N ALA A 89 -1.43 6.75 11.38
CA ALA A 89 -0.15 7.28 10.93
C ALA A 89 1.00 6.90 11.87
N VAL A 90 2.18 6.68 11.30
CA VAL A 90 3.42 6.55 12.06
C VAL A 90 3.71 7.87 12.76
N SER A 91 4.15 7.80 14.01
CA SER A 91 4.40 8.96 14.85
C SER A 91 5.57 8.67 15.78
N ASN A 92 6.23 9.71 16.30
CA ASN A 92 7.30 9.55 17.29
C ASN A 92 6.82 9.10 18.69
N HIS A 93 5.52 8.86 18.87
CA HIS A 93 4.99 8.34 20.12
C HIS A 93 5.33 6.86 20.30
N PRO A 94 5.64 6.41 21.54
CA PRO A 94 5.81 5.00 21.83
C PRO A 94 4.58 4.19 21.42
N LEU A 95 4.82 2.96 20.96
CA LEU A 95 3.76 2.00 20.69
C LEU A 95 3.04 1.62 21.98
N ARG A 96 1.72 1.54 21.91
CA ARG A 96 0.86 1.03 22.99
C ARG A 96 0.76 -0.49 22.91
N PRO A 97 0.37 -1.19 23.99
CA PRO A 97 0.08 -2.62 23.92
C PRO A 97 -0.92 -2.94 22.80
N GLY A 98 -0.58 -3.93 21.96
CA GLY A 98 -1.38 -4.30 20.78
C GLY A 98 -1.14 -3.45 19.52
N GLU A 99 -0.24 -2.46 19.60
CA GLU A 99 0.22 -1.71 18.43
C GLU A 99 1.48 -2.34 17.82
N GLN A 100 1.55 -2.31 16.48
CA GLN A 100 2.68 -2.82 15.71
C GLN A 100 2.95 -1.87 14.53
N GLU A 101 4.18 -1.41 14.38
CA GLU A 101 4.61 -0.74 13.15
C GLU A 101 4.64 -1.75 12.00
N ALA A 102 4.12 -1.34 10.84
CA ALA A 102 4.10 -2.15 9.64
C ALA A 102 4.10 -1.30 8.37
N ILE A 103 4.61 -1.86 7.27
CA ILE A 103 4.34 -1.37 5.92
C ILE A 103 3.05 -2.05 5.46
N THR A 104 1.92 -1.35 5.44
CA THR A 104 0.67 -1.84 4.87
C THR A 104 0.79 -1.85 3.36
N TRP A 105 0.37 -2.92 2.70
CA TRP A 105 0.39 -3.00 1.25
C TRP A 105 -0.89 -3.60 0.67
N LEU A 106 -1.20 -3.17 -0.55
CA LEU A 106 -2.26 -3.67 -1.42
C LEU A 106 -1.65 -3.93 -2.78
N SER A 107 -1.88 -5.11 -3.36
CA SER A 107 -1.52 -5.40 -4.73
C SER A 107 -2.75 -5.73 -5.56
N PHE A 108 -2.69 -5.37 -6.83
CA PHE A 108 -3.69 -5.72 -7.82
C PHE A 108 -2.98 -6.22 -9.08
N ASP A 109 -3.53 -7.26 -9.68
CA ASP A 109 -3.15 -7.79 -10.97
C ASP A 109 -4.44 -8.20 -11.69
N VAL A 110 -4.61 -7.79 -12.94
CA VAL A 110 -5.82 -8.11 -13.73
C VAL A 110 -6.06 -9.63 -13.86
N ASN A 111 -5.01 -10.46 -13.77
CA ASN A 111 -5.11 -11.91 -13.91
C ASN A 111 -5.19 -12.67 -12.57
N ASP A 112 -4.66 -12.09 -11.49
CA ASP A 112 -4.62 -12.75 -10.17
C ASP A 112 -5.57 -12.13 -9.14
N GLY A 113 -6.13 -10.96 -9.44
CA GLY A 113 -7.01 -10.22 -8.54
C GLY A 113 -6.24 -9.35 -7.54
N VAL A 114 -6.77 -9.27 -6.34
CA VAL A 114 -6.29 -8.36 -5.28
C VAL A 114 -5.76 -9.19 -4.11
N ASP A 115 -4.56 -8.86 -3.66
CA ASP A 115 -3.98 -9.36 -2.42
C ASP A 115 -3.69 -8.16 -1.51
N TYR A 116 -3.74 -8.37 -0.19
CA TYR A 116 -3.37 -7.34 0.78
C TYR A 116 -2.55 -7.96 1.91
N GLY A 117 -1.68 -7.14 2.48
CA GLY A 117 -1.17 -7.42 3.79
C GLY A 117 -0.19 -6.42 4.34
N ARG A 118 0.85 -6.94 5.00
CA ARG A 118 1.81 -6.07 5.69
C ARG A 118 3.22 -6.61 5.66
N VAL A 119 4.19 -5.74 5.91
CA VAL A 119 5.55 -6.10 6.32
C VAL A 119 5.73 -5.58 7.75
N PRO A 120 5.70 -6.44 8.78
CA PRO A 120 5.89 -5.99 10.15
C PRO A 120 7.33 -5.53 10.36
N TYR A 121 7.52 -4.56 11.24
CA TYR A 121 8.87 -4.18 11.68
C TYR A 121 8.89 -3.65 13.10
N ALA A 122 9.99 -3.90 13.81
CA ALA A 122 10.23 -3.39 15.15
C ALA A 122 11.46 -2.49 15.17
N ARG A 123 11.56 -1.61 16.16
CA ARG A 123 12.75 -0.77 16.33
C ARG A 123 13.64 -1.31 17.44
N ARG A 124 14.95 -1.35 17.18
CA ARG A 124 15.98 -1.55 18.19
C ARG A 124 15.95 -0.40 19.21
N PRO A 125 16.60 -0.54 20.39
CA PRO A 125 16.72 0.54 21.36
C PRO A 125 17.36 1.83 20.81
N ASN A 126 18.21 1.74 19.77
CA ASN A 126 18.80 2.89 19.08
C ASN A 126 17.87 3.54 18.02
N GLY A 127 16.64 3.02 17.86
CA GLY A 127 15.64 3.50 16.90
C GLY A 127 15.73 2.89 15.49
N GLU A 128 16.74 2.05 15.23
CA GLU A 128 16.94 1.39 13.94
C GLU A 128 15.83 0.35 13.67
N PRO A 129 15.12 0.41 12.53
CA PRO A 129 14.08 -0.55 12.20
C PRO A 129 14.66 -1.90 11.73
N ILE A 130 14.07 -2.99 12.20
CA ILE A 130 14.28 -4.37 11.77
C ILE A 130 12.96 -4.83 11.14
N PHE A 131 13.01 -5.17 9.86
CA PHE A 131 11.84 -5.60 9.09
C PHE A 131 11.79 -7.13 9.03
N ASP A 132 10.58 -7.67 9.12
CA ASP A 132 10.28 -9.08 8.90
C ASP A 132 9.84 -9.30 7.45
N GLU A 133 9.56 -10.56 7.09
CA GLU A 133 9.07 -10.91 5.75
C GLU A 133 7.63 -10.41 5.50
N PRO A 134 7.23 -10.16 4.24
CA PRO A 134 5.86 -9.81 3.90
C PRO A 134 4.84 -10.91 4.27
N GLU A 135 3.79 -10.51 4.98
CA GLU A 135 2.64 -11.34 5.35
C GLU A 135 1.44 -11.03 4.45
N ILE A 136 0.84 -12.05 3.84
CA ILE A 136 -0.40 -11.95 3.07
C ILE A 136 -1.57 -12.34 3.97
N PHE A 137 -2.61 -11.51 4.03
CA PHE A 137 -3.85 -11.90 4.70
C PHE A 137 -4.84 -12.48 3.69
N THR A 138 -5.26 -13.72 3.95
CA THR A 138 -6.22 -14.46 3.13
C THR A 138 -7.65 -14.40 3.66
N VAL A 139 -7.88 -13.70 4.78
CA VAL A 139 -9.21 -13.46 5.32
C VAL A 139 -9.98 -12.63 4.30
N GLU A 140 -11.28 -12.91 4.10
CA GLU A 140 -12.24 -12.20 3.23
C GLU A 140 -12.43 -10.72 3.63
N VAL A 141 -11.34 -9.99 3.79
CA VAL A 141 -11.30 -8.55 3.98
C VAL A 141 -11.39 -7.98 2.58
N TRP A 142 -12.63 -7.86 2.09
CA TRP A 142 -12.91 -6.93 1.02
C TRP A 142 -12.25 -5.60 1.39
N PRO A 143 -11.35 -5.06 0.54
CA PRO A 143 -10.66 -3.84 0.89
C PRO A 143 -11.73 -2.78 1.14
N LYS A 144 -11.74 -2.23 2.36
CA LYS A 144 -12.71 -1.21 2.76
C LYS A 144 -12.28 0.12 2.17
N GLU A 145 -13.22 1.04 2.03
CA GLU A 145 -12.95 2.39 1.50
C GLU A 145 -11.81 3.12 2.21
N GLN A 146 -11.62 2.81 3.50
CA GLN A 146 -10.59 3.40 4.36
C GLN A 146 -9.20 2.76 4.18
N MET A 147 -9.07 1.71 3.38
CA MET A 147 -7.80 1.01 3.18
C MET A 147 -6.94 1.74 2.14
N PRO A 148 -5.63 1.91 2.40
CA PRO A 148 -4.74 2.53 1.44
C PRO A 148 -4.74 1.83 0.08
N GLY A 149 -4.87 2.61 -1.00
CA GLY A 149 -4.89 2.09 -2.37
C GLY A 149 -6.27 1.60 -2.83
N PHE A 150 -7.31 1.61 -1.97
CA PHE A 150 -8.66 1.20 -2.38
C PHE A 150 -9.23 2.09 -3.49
N ARG A 151 -9.01 3.40 -3.41
CA ARG A 151 -9.53 4.34 -4.41
C ARG A 151 -8.81 4.16 -5.74
N LEU A 152 -7.49 3.94 -5.71
CA LEU A 152 -6.73 3.54 -6.89
C LEU A 152 -7.26 2.24 -7.51
N LEU A 153 -7.52 1.21 -6.70
CA LEU A 153 -8.09 -0.05 -7.16
C LEU A 153 -9.41 0.18 -7.89
N ARG A 154 -10.33 0.94 -7.27
CA ARG A 154 -11.62 1.30 -7.87
C ARG A 154 -11.46 2.03 -9.20
N PHE A 155 -10.50 2.95 -9.26
CA PHE A 155 -10.22 3.74 -10.46
C PHE A 155 -9.78 2.85 -11.64
N LEU A 156 -8.91 1.87 -11.38
CA LEU A 156 -8.43 0.96 -12.42
C LEU A 156 -9.50 -0.07 -12.83
N MET A 157 -10.26 -0.62 -11.87
CA MET A 157 -11.35 -1.57 -12.15
C MET A 157 -12.55 -0.94 -12.88
N ALA A 158 -12.81 0.35 -12.71
CA ALA A 158 -13.94 1.02 -13.38
C ALA A 158 -13.75 1.14 -14.90
N SER A 159 -12.51 1.04 -15.38
CA SER A 159 -12.16 1.21 -16.81
C SER A 159 -12.67 0.05 -17.70
N ASP A 160 -12.97 -1.11 -17.12
CA ASP A 160 -13.50 -2.28 -17.85
C ASP A 160 -15.04 -2.25 -18.01
N GLY A 161 -15.74 -1.30 -17.38
CA GLY A 161 -17.20 -1.27 -17.32
C GLY A 161 -17.90 -0.51 -18.45
N ASP A 162 -17.18 0.29 -19.26
CA ASP A 162 -17.80 1.27 -20.17
C ASP A 162 -17.54 1.01 -21.66
N SER A 163 -17.01 -0.16 -22.01
CA SER A 163 -16.77 -0.56 -23.42
C SER A 163 -17.86 -1.49 -23.99
N ALA A 164 -18.98 -1.66 -23.29
CA ALA A 164 -20.09 -2.52 -23.69
C ALA A 164 -21.44 -1.79 -23.75
N SER A 165 -21.46 -0.58 -24.31
CA SER A 165 -22.70 0.05 -24.81
C SER A 165 -22.39 1.26 -25.68
N GLY A 166 -22.19 1.03 -26.97
CA GLY A 166 -22.10 2.03 -28.02
C GLY A 166 -22.39 1.42 -29.38
#